data_AF-A0A950YE95-F1
#
_entry.id   AF-A0A950YE95-F1
#
_cell.length_a   1.000
_cell.length_b   1.000
_cell.length_c   1.000
_cell.angle_alpha   90.00
_cell.angle_beta   90.00
_cell.angle_gamma   90.00
#
_symmetry.space_group_name_H-M   'P 1'
#
loop_
_entity.id
_entity.type
_entity.pdbx_description
1 polymer ?
#
loop_
_entity_poly.entity_id
_entity_poly.type
_entity_poly.pdbx_seq_one_letter_code
_entity_poly.pdbx_strand_id
1 'polypeptide(L)'
;MTRGGAAFRRRAVLAAPFVVSFAVAALLSSRAPPPKVLSAVPRAPAYAGTRVAKLPAAFDIRRLVPLSDPTADARWAPVLRASVARSEPSFKAAPVGRVPARTPDGTTNIVVADREALADGTTWVRVGLAVLPNGTEGWVPRTSLGGWSFVDTRLIIDRGRLTATLLRAGRVVFRAPIGIGAPGTPTPAGQFYVRDRLSGFANAFYGPLAFGTNARSPTLTDWPGGGVVGIHGTDQPGLIPGRISHGCVRLTDANILKLGRLMPIGTPVTVE
;
A
#
# COMPACT_ATOMS: atom_id res chain seq x y z
N MET A 1 -56.19 -3.60 -23.00
CA MET A 1 -56.87 -2.89 -21.90
C MET A 1 -55.89 -1.92 -21.24
N THR A 2 -56.31 -0.64 -21.13
CA THR A 2 -55.85 0.42 -20.19
C THR A 2 -54.34 0.71 -20.08
N ARG A 3 -53.77 1.70 -20.79
CA ARG A 3 -53.69 3.15 -20.47
C ARG A 3 -53.47 3.47 -18.97
N GLY A 4 -52.31 4.05 -18.67
CA GLY A 4 -52.00 4.72 -17.39
C GLY A 4 -50.72 5.54 -17.50
N GLY A 5 -50.86 6.82 -17.84
CA GLY A 5 -49.77 7.79 -17.92
C GLY A 5 -49.32 8.26 -16.55
N ALA A 6 -48.01 8.42 -16.36
CA ALA A 6 -47.43 9.09 -15.19
C ALA A 6 -46.77 10.39 -15.63
N ALA A 7 -47.27 11.48 -15.07
CA ALA A 7 -46.96 12.85 -15.43
C ALA A 7 -45.57 13.30 -14.98
N PHE A 8 -44.92 14.04 -15.87
CA PHE A 8 -43.68 14.77 -15.69
C PHE A 8 -43.91 15.96 -14.72
N ARG A 9 -43.32 15.95 -13.53
CA ARG A 9 -43.27 17.13 -12.65
C ARG A 9 -41.87 17.75 -12.68
N ARG A 10 -41.72 18.81 -13.48
CA ARG A 10 -40.58 19.74 -13.43
C ARG A 10 -40.64 20.51 -12.10
N ARG A 11 -39.63 20.36 -11.24
CA ARG A 11 -39.40 21.29 -10.13
C ARG A 11 -38.53 22.44 -10.63
N ALA A 12 -39.14 23.61 -10.79
CA ALA A 12 -38.44 24.87 -10.95
C ALA A 12 -37.83 25.26 -9.60
N VAL A 13 -36.52 25.48 -9.55
CA VAL A 13 -35.84 26.13 -8.42
C VAL A 13 -35.69 27.59 -8.82
N LEU A 14 -36.45 28.46 -8.15
CA LEU A 14 -36.38 29.92 -8.27
C LEU A 14 -35.07 30.41 -7.62
N ALA A 15 -34.27 31.15 -8.40
CA ALA A 15 -33.12 31.89 -7.92
C ALA A 15 -33.59 33.15 -7.18
N ALA A 16 -33.15 33.34 -5.93
CA ALA A 16 -33.38 34.55 -5.16
C ALA A 16 -32.28 35.59 -5.44
N PRO A 17 -32.60 36.88 -5.63
CA PRO A 17 -31.60 37.92 -5.85
C PRO A 17 -30.96 38.37 -4.53
N PHE A 18 -29.62 38.43 -4.49
CA PHE A 18 -28.87 39.09 -3.43
C PHE A 18 -28.98 40.61 -3.60
N VAL A 19 -29.58 41.28 -2.62
CA VAL A 19 -29.59 42.74 -2.50
C VAL A 19 -28.29 43.18 -1.81
N VAL A 20 -27.46 43.95 -2.52
CA VAL A 20 -26.28 44.62 -1.96
C VAL A 20 -26.74 45.95 -1.37
N SER A 21 -26.69 46.09 -0.05
CA SER A 21 -26.88 47.38 0.62
C SER A 21 -25.53 48.05 0.86
N PHE A 22 -25.33 49.20 0.23
CA PHE A 22 -24.27 50.16 0.53
C PHE A 22 -24.67 50.97 1.77
N ALA A 23 -23.95 50.81 2.88
CA ALA A 23 -24.02 51.73 4.01
C ALA A 23 -22.85 52.72 3.90
N VAL A 24 -23.16 53.96 3.55
CA VAL A 24 -22.26 55.11 3.63
C VAL A 24 -22.21 55.56 5.10
N ALA A 25 -21.04 55.48 5.73
CA ALA A 25 -20.80 56.04 7.06
C ALA A 25 -19.88 57.28 6.93
N ALA A 26 -20.41 58.41 7.40
CA ALA A 26 -19.82 59.73 7.33
C ALA A 26 -18.51 59.86 8.15
N LEU A 27 -17.54 60.60 7.57
CA LEU A 27 -16.30 61.00 8.24
C LEU A 27 -16.60 61.99 9.38
N LEU A 28 -16.27 61.59 10.62
CA LEU A 28 -16.06 62.50 11.73
C LEU A 28 -14.56 62.50 12.08
N SER A 29 -13.95 63.65 11.82
CA SER A 29 -12.54 63.95 12.07
C SER A 29 -12.27 64.00 13.58
N SER A 30 -11.52 63.04 14.11
CA SER A 30 -10.91 63.15 15.44
C SER A 30 -9.39 63.23 15.27
N ARG A 31 -8.83 64.37 15.69
CA ARG A 31 -7.38 64.65 15.67
C ARG A 31 -6.70 63.76 16.71
N ALA A 32 -6.02 62.71 16.27
CA ALA A 32 -5.11 61.94 17.11
C ALA A 32 -3.83 62.77 17.40
N PRO A 33 -3.30 62.78 18.63
CA PRO A 33 -2.05 63.46 18.95
C PRO A 33 -0.86 62.80 18.24
N PRO A 34 0.21 63.55 17.93
CA PRO A 34 1.38 63.00 17.25
C PRO A 34 2.06 61.93 18.12
N PRO A 35 2.59 60.85 17.50
CA PRO A 35 3.24 59.78 18.25
C PRO A 35 4.50 60.30 18.95
N LYS A 36 4.65 59.96 20.23
CA LYS A 36 5.91 60.15 20.95
C LYS A 36 6.99 59.31 20.26
N VAL A 37 8.05 59.96 19.80
CA VAL A 37 9.25 59.29 19.29
C VAL A 37 9.88 58.52 20.45
N LEU A 38 9.73 57.20 20.44
CA LEU A 38 10.48 56.32 21.32
C LEU A 38 11.94 56.31 20.85
N SER A 39 12.80 56.81 21.72
CA SER A 39 14.26 56.81 21.63
C SER A 39 14.83 55.43 21.29
N ALA A 40 15.76 55.43 20.32
CA ALA A 40 16.80 54.43 20.05
C ALA A 40 16.52 52.97 20.48
N VAL A 41 16.23 52.11 19.49
CA VAL A 41 16.29 50.66 19.65
C VAL A 41 17.74 50.28 20.03
N PRO A 42 18.00 49.65 21.17
CA PRO A 42 19.33 49.17 21.48
C PRO A 42 19.73 48.12 20.45
N ARG A 43 20.92 48.29 19.85
CA ARG A 43 21.50 47.30 18.94
C ARG A 43 21.57 45.97 19.70
N ALA A 44 20.84 44.96 19.21
CA ALA A 44 20.92 43.61 19.74
C ALA A 44 22.39 43.16 19.76
N PRO A 45 22.87 42.48 20.81
CA PRO A 45 24.22 41.96 20.83
C PRO A 45 24.41 41.05 19.61
N ALA A 46 25.53 41.21 18.92
CA ALA A 46 25.92 40.29 17.86
C ALA A 46 25.84 38.87 18.41
N TYR A 47 25.04 38.01 17.76
CA TYR A 47 24.87 36.62 18.16
C TYR A 47 26.25 35.96 18.06
N ALA A 48 26.95 35.87 19.20
CA ALA A 48 28.20 35.14 19.29
C ALA A 48 27.83 33.69 18.99
N GLY A 49 28.25 33.21 17.80
CA GLY A 49 27.80 31.95 17.24
C GLY A 49 27.97 30.80 18.22
N THR A 50 26.88 30.46 18.91
CA THR A 50 26.76 29.21 19.62
C THR A 50 26.88 28.14 18.55
N ARG A 51 27.91 27.29 18.64
CA ARG A 51 28.00 26.08 17.82
C ARG A 51 26.65 25.38 17.92
N VAL A 52 25.90 25.38 16.83
CA VAL A 52 24.68 24.59 16.73
C VAL A 52 25.12 23.16 16.98
N ALA A 53 24.76 22.61 18.14
CA ALA A 53 24.95 21.19 18.41
C ALA A 53 24.37 20.44 17.21
N LYS A 54 25.16 19.56 16.60
CA LYS A 54 24.82 18.83 15.38
C LYS A 54 23.36 18.42 15.46
N LEU A 55 22.50 19.08 14.68
CA LEU A 55 21.08 18.80 14.67
C LEU A 55 20.93 17.29 14.47
N PRO A 56 20.12 16.57 15.28
CA PRO A 56 19.88 15.16 15.03
C PRO A 56 19.43 15.04 13.57
N ALA A 57 19.98 14.05 12.86
CA ALA A 57 19.65 13.85 11.45
C ALA A 57 18.13 13.80 11.33
N ALA A 58 17.54 14.77 10.63
CA ALA A 58 16.09 14.97 10.57
C ALA A 58 15.34 13.79 9.94
N PHE A 59 16.08 12.83 9.38
CA PHE A 59 15.56 11.62 8.75
C PHE A 59 16.50 10.46 9.07
N ASP A 60 15.97 9.42 9.72
CA ASP A 60 16.57 8.09 9.68
C ASP A 60 16.41 7.58 8.25
N ILE A 61 17.45 7.75 7.43
CA ILE A 61 17.49 7.22 6.07
C ILE A 61 17.69 5.71 6.22
N ARG A 62 16.60 4.99 6.55
CA ARG A 62 16.62 3.53 6.62
C ARG A 62 17.07 3.00 5.26
N ARG A 63 18.20 2.29 5.29
CA ARG A 63 18.79 1.68 4.11
C ARG A 63 17.80 0.67 3.54
N LEU A 64 17.68 0.65 2.21
CA LEU A 64 17.01 -0.45 1.52
C LEU A 64 17.73 -1.75 1.81
N VAL A 65 16.97 -2.77 2.23
CA VAL A 65 17.48 -4.12 2.44
C VAL A 65 16.69 -5.08 1.55
N PRO A 66 17.33 -6.12 0.99
CA PRO A 66 16.63 -7.07 0.17
C PRO A 66 15.43 -7.71 0.88
N LEU A 67 14.38 -7.97 0.11
CA LEU A 67 13.19 -8.70 0.55
C LEU A 67 13.52 -10.06 1.20
N SER A 68 14.68 -10.65 0.88
CA SER A 68 15.13 -11.92 1.44
C SER A 68 15.68 -11.83 2.86
N ASP A 69 16.05 -10.66 3.37
CA ASP A 69 16.57 -10.52 4.74
C ASP A 69 15.42 -10.61 5.76
N PRO A 70 15.36 -11.66 6.59
CA PRO A 70 14.26 -11.86 7.54
C PRO A 70 14.33 -10.90 8.74
N THR A 71 15.45 -10.21 8.93
CA THR A 71 15.69 -9.31 10.06
C THR A 71 15.50 -7.84 9.71
N ALA A 72 15.41 -7.53 8.42
CA ALA A 72 15.29 -6.16 7.95
C ALA A 72 13.83 -5.72 7.78
N ASP A 73 13.60 -4.45 8.05
CA ASP A 73 12.33 -3.81 7.75
C ASP A 73 12.11 -3.79 6.23
N ALA A 74 10.92 -4.20 5.79
CA ALA A 74 10.54 -4.07 4.40
C ALA A 74 10.01 -2.66 4.14
N ARG A 75 10.46 -2.08 3.03
CA ARG A 75 10.07 -0.74 2.60
C ARG A 75 9.19 -0.83 1.36
N TRP A 76 7.99 -0.27 1.43
CA TRP A 76 7.03 -0.28 0.33
C TRP A 76 6.50 1.11 0.03
N ALA A 77 5.96 1.29 -1.19
CA ALA A 77 5.29 2.51 -1.59
C ALA A 77 4.03 2.22 -2.41
N PRO A 78 2.99 3.07 -2.31
CA PRO A 78 1.87 3.01 -3.22
C PRO A 78 2.29 3.45 -4.62
N VAL A 79 1.67 2.86 -5.63
CA VAL A 79 1.88 3.21 -7.04
C VAL A 79 0.92 4.35 -7.38
N LEU A 80 1.45 5.56 -7.53
CA LEU A 80 0.63 6.75 -7.84
C LEU A 80 0.26 6.81 -9.32
N ARG A 81 1.19 6.39 -10.19
CA ARG A 81 1.01 6.41 -11.64
C ARG A 81 1.42 5.07 -12.21
N ALA A 82 0.57 4.52 -13.08
CA ALA A 82 0.90 3.28 -13.77
C ALA A 82 2.23 3.44 -14.52
N SER A 83 3.10 2.44 -14.40
CA SER A 83 4.45 2.49 -14.96
C SER A 83 4.81 1.18 -15.68
N VAL A 84 5.75 1.27 -16.60
CA VAL A 84 6.37 0.10 -17.23
C VAL A 84 7.64 -0.21 -16.47
N ALA A 85 7.70 -1.38 -15.87
CA ALA A 85 8.91 -1.89 -15.23
C ALA A 85 9.92 -2.29 -16.32
N ARG A 86 11.17 -1.90 -16.12
CA ARG A 86 12.28 -2.06 -17.07
C ARG A 86 13.31 -3.04 -16.53
N SER A 87 14.01 -3.75 -17.42
CA SER A 87 15.08 -4.68 -17.04
C SER A 87 16.26 -3.96 -16.35
N GLU A 88 16.48 -2.70 -16.70
CA GLU A 88 17.54 -1.83 -16.19
C GLU A 88 16.95 -0.46 -15.83
N PRO A 89 17.64 0.36 -15.01
CA PRO A 89 17.18 1.70 -14.63
C PRO A 89 17.31 2.70 -15.80
N SER A 90 16.64 2.43 -16.91
CA SER A 90 16.63 3.28 -18.10
C SER A 90 15.29 3.19 -18.82
N PHE A 91 14.83 4.31 -19.38
CA PHE A 91 13.61 4.33 -20.20
C PHE A 91 13.76 3.55 -21.52
N LYS A 92 15.00 3.35 -22.00
CA LYS A 92 15.31 2.62 -23.23
C LYS A 92 15.41 1.10 -23.02
N ALA A 93 15.55 0.66 -21.77
CA ALA A 93 15.70 -0.75 -21.46
C ALA A 93 14.43 -1.56 -21.80
N ALA A 94 14.61 -2.87 -21.97
CA ALA A 94 13.51 -3.76 -22.31
C ALA A 94 12.41 -3.72 -21.23
N PRO A 95 11.12 -3.68 -21.61
CA PRO A 95 10.04 -3.79 -20.64
C PRO A 95 9.95 -5.22 -20.11
N VAL A 96 9.85 -5.37 -18.79
CA VAL A 96 9.69 -6.66 -18.10
C VAL A 96 8.30 -6.83 -17.48
N GLY A 97 7.49 -5.78 -17.45
CA GLY A 97 6.11 -5.85 -16.99
C GLY A 97 5.46 -4.48 -16.81
N ARG A 98 4.18 -4.48 -16.47
CA ARG A 98 3.45 -3.27 -16.07
C ARG A 98 3.19 -3.27 -14.57
N VAL A 99 3.30 -2.10 -13.97
CA VAL A 99 2.94 -1.82 -12.58
C VAL A 99 1.75 -0.86 -12.59
N PRO A 100 0.51 -1.36 -12.52
CA PRO A 100 -0.68 -0.50 -12.52
C PRO A 100 -0.81 0.25 -11.19
N ALA A 101 -1.52 1.38 -11.20
CA ALA A 101 -1.81 2.15 -9.97
C ALA A 101 -2.88 1.48 -9.08
N ARG A 102 -3.70 0.59 -9.65
CA ARG A 102 -4.72 -0.19 -8.92
C ARG A 102 -4.52 -1.69 -9.08
N THR A 103 -4.90 -2.45 -8.08
CA THR A 103 -4.98 -3.92 -8.17
C THR A 103 -6.22 -4.33 -8.97
N PRO A 104 -6.29 -5.59 -9.45
CA PRO A 104 -7.51 -6.11 -10.08
C PRO A 104 -8.76 -5.99 -9.17
N ASP A 105 -8.56 -6.01 -7.85
CA ASP A 105 -9.61 -5.85 -6.85
C ASP A 105 -9.96 -4.37 -6.55
N GLY A 106 -9.42 -3.43 -7.32
CA GLY A 106 -9.75 -2.00 -7.25
C GLY A 106 -9.03 -1.20 -6.15
N THR A 107 -8.22 -1.86 -5.33
CA THR A 107 -7.44 -1.20 -4.27
C THR A 107 -6.24 -0.44 -4.85
N THR A 108 -5.64 0.46 -4.07
CA THR A 108 -4.38 1.10 -4.45
C THR A 108 -3.29 0.03 -4.52
N ASN A 109 -2.61 -0.09 -5.66
CA ASN A 109 -1.51 -1.03 -5.79
C ASN A 109 -0.28 -0.53 -5.03
N ILE A 110 0.48 -1.45 -4.47
CA ILE A 110 1.74 -1.17 -3.78
C ILE A 110 2.86 -2.05 -4.31
N VAL A 111 4.09 -1.58 -4.15
CA VAL A 111 5.31 -2.32 -4.47
C VAL A 111 6.27 -2.28 -3.30
N VAL A 112 6.90 -3.42 -3.02
CA VAL A 112 8.03 -3.47 -2.07
C VAL A 112 9.31 -3.18 -2.84
N ALA A 113 10.10 -2.24 -2.32
CA ALA A 113 11.34 -1.79 -2.90
C ALA A 113 12.51 -2.63 -2.37
N ASP A 114 13.35 -3.10 -3.29
CA ASP A 114 14.57 -3.86 -3.00
C ASP A 114 15.80 -2.94 -3.08
N ARG A 115 15.94 -2.20 -4.18
CA ARG A 115 17.12 -1.37 -4.50
C ARG A 115 16.75 -0.04 -5.15
N GLU A 116 17.65 0.92 -5.06
CA GLU A 116 17.58 2.20 -5.76
C GLU A 116 18.83 2.42 -6.61
N ALA A 117 18.66 3.11 -7.74
CA ALA A 117 19.76 3.51 -8.61
C ALA A 117 19.47 4.90 -9.21
N LEU A 118 20.50 5.73 -9.34
CA LEU A 118 20.44 6.97 -10.11
C LEU A 118 21.02 6.70 -11.50
N ALA A 119 20.23 6.95 -12.54
CA ALA A 119 20.65 6.78 -13.93
C ALA A 119 19.99 7.85 -14.79
N ASP A 120 20.79 8.52 -15.63
CA ASP A 120 20.36 9.61 -16.51
C ASP A 120 19.55 10.71 -15.76
N GLY A 121 19.99 11.08 -14.56
CA GLY A 121 19.33 12.07 -13.71
C GLY A 121 17.97 11.62 -13.12
N THR A 122 17.56 10.37 -13.34
CA THR A 122 16.34 9.79 -12.80
C THR A 122 16.66 8.79 -11.70
N THR A 123 16.01 8.90 -10.56
CA THR A 123 16.06 7.85 -9.53
C THR A 123 15.09 6.73 -9.89
N TRP A 124 15.60 5.50 -9.91
CA TRP A 124 14.87 4.28 -10.19
C TRP A 124 14.79 3.41 -8.95
N VAL A 125 13.70 2.68 -8.82
CA VAL A 125 13.45 1.73 -7.74
C VAL A 125 13.24 0.36 -8.35
N ARG A 126 13.99 -0.64 -7.87
CA ARG A 126 13.80 -2.04 -8.23
C ARG A 126 12.71 -2.65 -7.34
N VAL A 127 11.70 -3.23 -7.98
CA VAL A 127 10.49 -3.75 -7.32
C VAL A 127 10.14 -5.15 -7.82
N GLY A 128 9.54 -5.96 -6.95
CA GLY A 128 8.92 -7.22 -7.33
C GLY A 128 7.62 -7.00 -8.10
N LEU A 129 7.40 -7.78 -9.15
CA LEU A 129 6.22 -7.66 -10.02
C LEU A 129 5.19 -8.75 -9.71
N ALA A 130 3.92 -8.45 -9.96
CA ALA A 130 2.82 -9.40 -9.85
C ALA A 130 2.51 -10.06 -11.21
N VAL A 131 3.53 -10.65 -11.83
CA VAL A 131 3.48 -11.29 -13.15
C VAL A 131 4.11 -12.67 -13.09
N LEU A 132 3.90 -13.49 -14.13
CA LEU A 132 4.64 -14.72 -14.32
C LEU A 132 5.88 -14.46 -15.20
N PRO A 133 7.00 -15.20 -14.97
CA PRO A 133 7.21 -16.12 -13.85
C PRO A 133 7.27 -15.39 -12.50
N ASN A 134 6.87 -16.07 -11.42
CA ASN A 134 7.00 -15.50 -10.06
C ASN A 134 8.46 -15.15 -9.76
N GLY A 135 8.66 -14.10 -8.96
CA GLY A 135 9.99 -13.57 -8.67
C GLY A 135 10.54 -12.64 -9.76
N THR A 136 9.76 -12.34 -10.81
CA THR A 136 10.13 -11.28 -11.76
C THR A 136 10.23 -9.94 -11.04
N GLU A 137 11.34 -9.24 -11.29
CA GLU A 137 11.63 -7.91 -10.73
C GLU A 137 11.92 -6.93 -11.87
N GLY A 138 11.73 -5.63 -11.60
CA GLY A 138 12.06 -4.60 -12.58
C GLY A 138 12.18 -3.21 -11.98
N TRP A 139 12.73 -2.30 -12.77
CA TRP A 139 12.99 -0.92 -12.38
C TRP A 139 11.83 -0.02 -12.80
N VAL A 140 11.33 0.77 -11.86
CA VAL A 140 10.36 1.84 -12.13
C VAL A 140 10.91 3.20 -11.68
N PRO A 141 10.54 4.30 -12.34
CA PRO A 141 10.95 5.62 -11.89
C PRO A 141 10.38 5.91 -10.50
N ARG A 142 11.21 6.40 -9.58
CA ARG A 142 10.81 6.77 -8.22
C ARG A 142 9.63 7.74 -8.21
N THR A 143 9.54 8.61 -9.21
CA THR A 143 8.45 9.59 -9.36
C THR A 143 7.09 8.94 -9.60
N SER A 144 7.03 7.68 -10.05
CA SER A 144 5.78 6.93 -10.20
C SER A 144 5.20 6.41 -8.88
N LEU A 145 6.00 6.43 -7.81
CA LEU A 145 5.68 5.89 -6.49
C LEU A 145 5.40 7.01 -5.47
N GLY A 146 4.59 6.72 -4.46
CA GLY A 146 4.25 7.64 -3.39
C GLY A 146 5.28 7.68 -2.26
N GLY A 147 4.84 8.13 -1.08
CA GLY A 147 5.68 8.14 0.13
C GLY A 147 6.08 6.73 0.56
N TRP A 148 7.24 6.62 1.20
CA TRP A 148 7.69 5.35 1.76
C TRP A 148 6.87 4.98 3.01
N SER A 149 6.59 3.69 3.13
CA SER A 149 6.07 3.05 4.33
C SER A 149 6.99 1.88 4.69
N PHE A 150 7.02 1.54 5.98
CA PHE A 150 7.92 0.53 6.52
C PHE A 150 7.13 -0.47 7.35
N VAL A 151 7.52 -1.74 7.28
CA VAL A 151 6.97 -2.81 8.11
C VAL A 151 8.09 -3.68 8.66
N ASP A 152 7.97 -4.05 9.92
CA ASP A 152 8.87 -4.92 10.68
C ASP A 152 8.35 -6.37 10.76
N THR A 153 7.29 -6.67 10.01
CA THR A 153 6.64 -7.98 9.99
C THR A 153 7.06 -8.82 8.82
N ARG A 154 7.09 -10.15 9.00
CA ARG A 154 7.33 -11.14 7.93
C ARG A 154 6.45 -12.35 8.13
N LEU A 155 5.76 -12.79 7.09
CA LEU A 155 4.98 -14.02 7.11
C LEU A 155 5.80 -15.14 6.47
N ILE A 156 5.93 -16.27 7.18
CA ILE A 156 6.54 -17.49 6.67
C ILE A 156 5.43 -18.53 6.51
N ILE A 157 5.29 -19.05 5.30
CA ILE A 157 4.40 -20.13 4.92
C ILE A 157 5.26 -21.37 4.67
N ASP A 158 5.21 -22.31 5.61
CA ASP A 158 5.89 -23.59 5.50
C ASP A 158 4.90 -24.61 4.93
N ARG A 159 5.09 -24.98 3.65
CA ARG A 159 4.23 -25.91 2.93
C ARG A 159 4.47 -27.36 3.33
N GLY A 160 5.64 -27.68 3.89
CA GLY A 160 5.97 -29.01 4.38
C GLY A 160 5.25 -29.31 5.70
N ARG A 161 5.26 -28.34 6.61
CA ARG A 161 4.63 -28.42 7.94
C ARG A 161 3.18 -27.92 7.97
N LEU A 162 2.69 -27.34 6.87
CA LEU A 162 1.35 -26.74 6.78
C LEU A 162 1.12 -25.71 7.89
N THR A 163 2.08 -24.80 8.07
CA THR A 163 2.00 -23.73 9.07
C THR A 163 2.28 -22.35 8.50
N ALA A 164 1.53 -21.36 8.97
CA ALA A 164 1.84 -19.94 8.81
C ALA A 164 2.42 -19.39 10.11
N THR A 165 3.54 -18.69 10.03
CA THR A 165 4.21 -18.04 11.16
C THR A 165 4.45 -16.58 10.84
N LEU A 166 3.89 -15.65 11.62
CA LEU A 166 4.18 -14.22 11.50
C LEU A 166 5.27 -13.85 12.51
N LEU A 167 6.35 -13.28 11.98
CA LEU A 167 7.40 -12.63 12.75
C LEU A 167 7.13 -11.13 12.82
N ARG A 168 7.53 -10.49 13.92
CA ARG A 168 7.66 -9.05 14.10
C ARG A 168 9.01 -8.76 14.72
N ALA A 169 9.85 -7.98 14.04
CA ALA A 169 11.24 -7.74 14.44
C ALA A 169 11.98 -9.05 14.78
N GLY A 170 11.81 -10.07 13.92
CA GLY A 170 12.41 -11.40 14.08
C GLY A 170 11.75 -12.32 15.14
N ARG A 171 10.76 -11.84 15.92
CA ARG A 171 10.11 -12.62 16.97
C ARG A 171 8.77 -13.18 16.51
N VAL A 172 8.48 -14.44 16.82
CA VAL A 172 7.17 -15.05 16.53
C VAL A 172 6.08 -14.35 17.32
N VAL A 173 5.10 -13.77 16.62
CA VAL A 173 3.91 -13.12 17.23
C VAL A 173 2.60 -13.81 16.85
N PHE A 174 2.62 -14.70 15.86
CA PHE A 174 1.49 -15.53 15.48
C PHE A 174 1.96 -16.82 14.82
N ARG A 175 1.26 -17.92 15.08
CA ARG A 175 1.44 -19.20 14.39
C ARG A 175 0.10 -19.92 14.30
N ALA A 176 -0.21 -20.51 13.14
CA ALA A 176 -1.43 -21.28 12.93
C ALA A 176 -1.23 -22.39 11.88
N PRO A 177 -2.00 -23.50 11.95
CA PRO A 177 -2.12 -24.45 10.85
C PRO A 177 -2.80 -23.81 9.64
N ILE A 178 -2.47 -24.27 8.44
CA ILE A 178 -2.99 -23.72 7.18
C ILE A 178 -3.40 -24.81 6.18
N GLY A 179 -4.35 -24.44 5.33
CA GLY A 179 -4.60 -25.11 4.05
C GLY A 179 -3.77 -24.46 2.95
N ILE A 180 -3.21 -25.25 2.04
CA ILE A 180 -2.44 -24.77 0.88
C ILE A 180 -2.93 -25.45 -0.42
N GLY A 181 -2.31 -25.08 -1.54
CA GLY A 181 -2.57 -25.65 -2.85
C GLY A 181 -2.41 -27.17 -2.90
N ALA A 182 -3.32 -27.83 -3.60
CA ALA A 182 -3.23 -29.25 -3.93
C ALA A 182 -2.03 -29.51 -4.86
N PRO A 183 -1.55 -30.77 -5.01
CA PRO A 183 -0.41 -31.09 -5.88
C PRO A 183 -0.54 -30.57 -7.33
N GLY A 184 -1.75 -30.60 -7.92
CA GLY A 184 -1.99 -30.08 -9.28
C GLY A 184 -2.12 -28.54 -9.36
N THR A 185 -2.34 -27.88 -8.23
CA THR A 185 -2.55 -26.43 -8.12
C THR A 185 -1.78 -25.86 -6.92
N PRO A 186 -0.45 -26.03 -6.91
CA PRO A 186 0.35 -25.83 -5.71
C PRO A 186 0.43 -24.35 -5.33
N THR A 187 0.54 -24.09 -4.03
CA THR A 187 0.99 -22.77 -3.56
C THR A 187 2.44 -22.55 -4.01
N PRO A 188 2.73 -21.50 -4.81
CA PRO A 188 4.06 -21.29 -5.37
C PRO A 188 5.07 -20.99 -4.27
N ALA A 189 6.25 -21.60 -4.37
CA ALA A 189 7.40 -21.23 -3.55
C ALA A 189 7.95 -19.86 -3.96
N GLY A 190 8.59 -19.14 -3.03
CA GLY A 190 9.33 -17.93 -3.36
C GLY A 190 9.15 -16.80 -2.36
N GLN A 191 9.51 -15.59 -2.81
CA GLN A 191 9.43 -14.36 -2.05
C GLN A 191 8.34 -13.46 -2.63
N PHE A 192 7.40 -13.10 -1.79
CA PHE A 192 6.21 -12.33 -2.13
C PHE A 192 5.97 -11.24 -1.10
N TYR A 193 4.89 -10.50 -1.26
CA TYR A 193 4.45 -9.52 -0.27
C TYR A 193 2.94 -9.31 -0.32
N VAL A 194 2.38 -8.90 0.82
CA VAL A 194 0.97 -8.52 0.95
C VAL A 194 0.73 -7.20 0.23
N ARG A 195 -0.15 -7.20 -0.77
CA ARG A 195 -0.46 -6.03 -1.61
C ARG A 195 -1.68 -5.28 -1.12
N ASP A 196 -2.69 -6.01 -0.70
CA ASP A 196 -3.95 -5.44 -0.28
C ASP A 196 -4.65 -6.31 0.76
N ARG A 197 -5.66 -5.70 1.38
CA ARG A 197 -6.51 -6.28 2.40
C ARG A 197 -7.95 -6.06 1.98
N LEU A 198 -8.71 -7.16 1.92
CA LEU A 198 -10.04 -7.22 1.34
C LEU A 198 -11.02 -7.85 2.34
N SER A 199 -12.24 -7.35 2.41
CA SER A 199 -13.31 -7.83 3.31
C SER A 199 -14.68 -7.58 2.71
N GLY A 200 -15.74 -8.11 3.34
CA GLY A 200 -17.12 -7.90 2.89
C GLY A 200 -17.47 -8.72 1.65
N PHE A 201 -16.88 -9.91 1.52
CA PHE A 201 -17.14 -10.81 0.40
C PHE A 201 -18.58 -11.32 0.45
N ALA A 202 -19.25 -11.33 -0.70
CA ALA A 202 -20.54 -12.00 -0.85
C ALA A 202 -20.40 -13.54 -0.79
N ASN A 203 -19.24 -14.06 -1.17
CA ASN A 203 -18.94 -15.49 -1.14
C ASN A 203 -18.23 -15.86 0.16
N ALA A 204 -18.87 -16.71 0.97
CA ALA A 204 -18.36 -17.20 2.26
C ALA A 204 -17.04 -17.99 2.15
N PHE A 205 -16.71 -18.50 0.95
CA PHE A 205 -15.46 -19.21 0.67
C PHE A 205 -14.19 -18.48 1.15
N TYR A 206 -14.17 -17.15 1.04
CA TYR A 206 -13.03 -16.33 1.47
C TYR A 206 -12.99 -16.07 2.97
N GLY A 207 -14.03 -16.47 3.71
CA GLY A 207 -14.25 -16.07 5.10
C GLY A 207 -14.38 -14.55 5.25
N PRO A 208 -14.08 -14.00 6.43
CA PRO A 208 -14.33 -12.58 6.72
C PRO A 208 -13.24 -11.64 6.18
N LEU A 209 -12.08 -12.18 5.77
CA LEU A 209 -10.90 -11.39 5.43
C LEU A 209 -10.01 -12.14 4.43
N ALA A 210 -9.49 -11.41 3.44
CA ALA A 210 -8.44 -11.90 2.55
C ALA A 210 -7.32 -10.87 2.38
N PHE A 211 -6.13 -11.37 2.06
CA PHE A 211 -4.98 -10.61 1.62
C PHE A 211 -4.60 -11.05 0.22
N GLY A 212 -4.55 -10.13 -0.74
CA GLY A 212 -3.93 -10.37 -2.03
C GLY A 212 -2.42 -10.23 -1.92
N THR A 213 -1.69 -11.07 -2.65
CA THR A 213 -0.22 -11.01 -2.73
C THR A 213 0.23 -10.68 -4.15
N ASN A 214 1.53 -10.49 -4.36
CA ASN A 214 2.09 -10.44 -5.73
C ASN A 214 2.32 -11.84 -6.33
N ALA A 215 2.05 -12.92 -5.59
CA ALA A 215 2.20 -14.29 -6.11
C ALA A 215 1.11 -14.63 -7.13
N ARG A 216 1.52 -15.37 -8.17
CA ARG A 216 0.66 -15.89 -9.22
C ARG A 216 0.67 -17.41 -9.21
N SER A 217 -0.49 -18.03 -9.42
CA SER A 217 -0.58 -19.47 -9.62
C SER A 217 0.15 -19.84 -10.91
N PRO A 218 1.09 -20.81 -10.88
CA PRO A 218 1.79 -21.24 -12.08
C PRO A 218 0.92 -22.13 -12.99
N THR A 219 -0.17 -22.70 -12.46
CA THR A 219 -1.03 -23.66 -13.20
C THR A 219 -2.42 -23.14 -13.48
N LEU A 220 -2.88 -22.07 -12.80
CA LEU A 220 -4.21 -21.47 -13.00
C LEU A 220 -4.08 -20.03 -13.50
N THR A 221 -3.53 -19.87 -14.70
CA THR A 221 -3.32 -18.55 -15.32
C THR A 221 -4.60 -17.90 -15.84
N ASP A 222 -5.61 -18.72 -16.17
CA ASP A 222 -6.85 -18.27 -16.83
C ASP A 222 -8.00 -17.99 -15.85
N TRP A 223 -7.74 -18.13 -14.55
CA TRP A 223 -8.70 -17.82 -13.50
C TRP A 223 -9.01 -16.31 -13.47
N PRO A 224 -10.23 -15.84 -13.15
CA PRO A 224 -10.53 -14.42 -13.02
C PRO A 224 -9.51 -13.68 -12.12
N GLY A 225 -9.00 -12.53 -12.58
CA GLY A 225 -7.87 -11.82 -11.94
C GLY A 225 -6.48 -12.41 -12.25
N GLY A 226 -6.41 -13.47 -13.06
CA GLY A 226 -5.25 -14.16 -13.61
C GLY A 226 -4.47 -15.05 -12.64
N GLY A 227 -5.15 -15.60 -11.62
CA GLY A 227 -4.55 -16.54 -10.68
C GLY A 227 -3.74 -15.86 -9.57
N VAL A 228 -4.21 -14.76 -8.99
CA VAL A 228 -3.59 -14.20 -7.77
C VAL A 228 -3.67 -15.24 -6.66
N VAL A 229 -2.55 -15.49 -5.98
CA VAL A 229 -2.55 -16.32 -4.78
C VAL A 229 -2.81 -15.43 -3.57
N GLY A 230 -3.91 -15.70 -2.88
CA GLY A 230 -4.32 -14.96 -1.68
C GLY A 230 -4.08 -15.74 -0.38
N ILE A 231 -4.18 -15.03 0.74
CA ILE A 231 -4.23 -15.60 2.09
C ILE A 231 -5.59 -15.21 2.68
N HIS A 232 -6.46 -16.17 2.97
CA HIS A 232 -7.85 -15.86 3.36
C HIS A 232 -8.41 -16.81 4.40
N GLY A 233 -9.60 -16.49 4.92
CA GLY A 233 -10.39 -17.36 5.80
C GLY A 233 -10.94 -18.58 5.07
N THR A 234 -11.90 -19.28 5.65
CA THR A 234 -12.59 -20.36 4.94
C THR A 234 -13.90 -20.74 5.63
N ASP A 235 -14.89 -21.10 4.82
CA ASP A 235 -16.12 -21.77 5.23
C ASP A 235 -15.95 -23.29 5.48
N GLN A 236 -14.76 -23.84 5.21
CA GLN A 236 -14.44 -25.27 5.36
C GLN A 236 -13.29 -25.49 6.36
N PRO A 237 -13.42 -25.07 7.63
CA PRO A 237 -12.31 -25.12 8.59
C PRO A 237 -11.83 -26.54 8.90
N GLY A 238 -12.69 -27.56 8.74
CA GLY A 238 -12.34 -28.97 8.94
C GLY A 238 -11.32 -29.53 7.95
N LEU A 239 -11.00 -28.79 6.89
CA LEU A 239 -9.96 -29.15 5.91
C LEU A 239 -8.57 -28.59 6.26
N ILE A 240 -8.42 -27.91 7.40
CA ILE A 240 -7.17 -27.32 7.87
C ILE A 240 -6.61 -28.16 9.03
N PRO A 241 -5.32 -28.55 9.01
CA PRO A 241 -4.35 -28.36 7.93
C PRO A 241 -4.58 -29.29 6.72
N GLY A 242 -4.22 -28.86 5.52
CA GLY A 242 -4.38 -29.72 4.33
C GLY A 242 -3.86 -29.13 3.00
N ARG A 243 -3.74 -29.97 1.97
CA ARG A 243 -3.41 -29.58 0.58
C ARG A 243 -4.68 -29.62 -0.28
N ILE A 244 -5.50 -28.58 -0.16
CA ILE A 244 -6.93 -28.59 -0.52
C ILE A 244 -7.34 -27.42 -1.42
N SER A 245 -6.47 -26.44 -1.64
CA SER A 245 -6.81 -25.22 -2.37
C SER A 245 -6.29 -25.23 -3.82
N HIS A 246 -6.65 -24.17 -4.56
CA HIS A 246 -6.17 -23.87 -5.91
C HIS A 246 -4.92 -22.97 -5.90
N GLY A 247 -4.12 -23.03 -4.83
CA GLY A 247 -2.90 -22.26 -4.64
C GLY A 247 -2.97 -21.27 -3.47
N CYS A 248 -4.16 -20.78 -3.12
CA CYS A 248 -4.35 -19.88 -1.97
C CYS A 248 -3.98 -20.54 -0.63
N VAL A 249 -3.52 -19.72 0.31
CA VAL A 249 -3.35 -20.13 1.70
C VAL A 249 -4.66 -19.88 2.45
N ARG A 250 -5.20 -20.91 3.09
CA ARG A 250 -6.44 -20.84 3.88
C ARG A 250 -6.14 -20.96 5.37
N LEU A 251 -6.76 -20.10 6.16
CA LEU A 251 -6.78 -20.16 7.61
C LEU A 251 -8.24 -20.30 8.08
N THR A 252 -8.45 -20.83 9.28
CA THR A 252 -9.75 -20.70 9.95
C THR A 252 -10.09 -19.22 10.15
N ASP A 253 -11.37 -18.85 10.15
CA ASP A 253 -11.82 -17.47 10.31
C ASP A 253 -11.28 -16.77 11.56
N ALA A 254 -11.20 -17.46 12.69
CA ALA A 254 -10.59 -16.91 13.91
C ALA A 254 -9.11 -16.54 13.71
N ASN A 255 -8.36 -17.40 13.01
CA ASN A 255 -6.93 -17.20 12.75
C ASN A 255 -6.68 -16.11 11.70
N ILE A 256 -7.45 -16.02 10.62
CA ILE A 256 -7.28 -14.93 9.63
C ILE A 256 -7.60 -13.57 10.26
N LEU A 257 -8.61 -13.48 11.12
CA LEU A 257 -8.94 -12.25 11.84
C LEU A 257 -7.83 -11.86 12.82
N LYS A 258 -7.24 -12.83 13.54
CA LYS A 258 -6.08 -12.59 14.42
C LYS A 258 -4.86 -12.13 13.61
N LEU A 259 -4.55 -12.83 12.52
CA LEU A 259 -3.45 -12.48 11.61
C LEU A 259 -3.65 -11.06 11.06
N GLY A 260 -4.87 -10.70 10.67
CA GLY A 260 -5.16 -9.38 10.12
C GLY A 260 -5.11 -8.22 11.11
N ARG A 261 -5.07 -8.47 12.42
CA ARG A 261 -4.75 -7.44 13.42
C ARG A 261 -3.24 -7.18 13.52
N LEU A 262 -2.42 -8.15 13.11
CA LEU A 262 -0.98 -8.16 13.29
C LEU A 262 -0.19 -7.89 12.01
N MET A 263 -0.77 -8.18 10.84
CA MET A 263 -0.10 -8.15 9.54
C MET A 263 -0.55 -6.95 8.69
N PRO A 264 0.29 -5.89 8.56
CA PRO A 264 0.02 -4.76 7.68
C PRO A 264 0.26 -5.08 6.19
N ILE A 265 -0.28 -4.23 5.31
CA ILE A 265 0.09 -4.19 3.89
C ILE A 265 1.59 -3.94 3.75
N GLY A 266 2.21 -4.56 2.75
CA GLY A 266 3.65 -4.51 2.50
C GLY A 266 4.47 -5.56 3.25
N THR A 267 3.85 -6.34 4.15
CA THR A 267 4.51 -7.47 4.83
C THR A 267 5.08 -8.45 3.79
N PRO A 268 6.40 -8.74 3.78
CA PRO A 268 6.96 -9.81 2.98
C PRO A 268 6.40 -11.17 3.37
N VAL A 269 6.19 -12.02 2.38
CA VAL A 269 5.70 -13.38 2.53
C VAL A 269 6.72 -14.32 1.91
N THR A 270 7.32 -15.19 2.73
CA THR A 270 8.17 -16.28 2.27
C THR A 270 7.36 -17.56 2.21
N VAL A 271 7.42 -18.26 1.09
CA VAL A 271 6.79 -19.57 0.92
C VAL A 271 7.87 -20.62 0.66
N GLU A 272 8.01 -21.56 1.58
CA GLU A 272 9.01 -22.65 1.58
C GLU A 272 8.36 -24.03 1.54
#